data_AF-A0A965KZI3-F1
#
_entry.id   AF-A0A965KZI3-F1
#
_cell.length_a   1.000
_cell.length_b   1.000
_cell.length_c   1.000
_cell.angle_alpha   90.00
_cell.angle_beta   90.00
_cell.angle_gamma   90.00
#
_symmetry.space_group_name_H-M   'P 1'
#
loop_
_entity.id
_entity.type
_entity.pdbx_description
1 polymer ?
#
loop_
_entity_poly.entity_id
_entity_poly.type
_entity_poly.pdbx_seq_one_letter_code
_entity_poly.pdbx_strand_id
1 'polypeptide(L)'
;MLNKPLYLEPIACIEHITMGAAVFDSTEAVYFEAKQIEANFLINITLVLMQDGKGWRIAHLHASRSHDDDFEFPNDQHELH
;
A
#
# COMPACT_ATOMS: atom_id res chain seq x y z
N MET A 1 16.66 18.43 -8.02
CA MET A 1 15.44 17.62 -7.86
C MET A 1 14.73 18.11 -6.61
N LEU A 2 13.42 18.40 -6.66
CA LEU A 2 12.69 18.79 -5.46
C LEU A 2 12.45 17.54 -4.59
N ASN A 3 13.04 17.50 -3.39
CA ASN A 3 12.70 16.54 -2.33
C ASN A 3 11.36 16.94 -1.70
N LYS A 4 10.26 16.88 -2.47
CA LYS A 4 8.93 17.01 -1.89
C LYS A 4 8.50 15.65 -1.33
N PRO A 5 7.95 15.58 -0.10
CA PRO A 5 7.36 14.36 0.38
C PRO A 5 6.15 14.00 -0.48
N LEU A 6 5.94 12.71 -0.68
CA LEU A 6 4.70 12.17 -1.20
C LEU A 6 3.80 11.82 -0.01
N TYR A 7 2.51 12.09 -0.15
CA TYR A 7 1.50 11.63 0.79
C TYR A 7 0.86 10.37 0.20
N LEU A 8 0.78 9.33 1.03
CA LEU A 8 0.22 8.04 0.68
C LEU A 8 -1.02 7.80 1.54
N GLU A 9 -2.10 7.37 0.90
CA GLU A 9 -3.32 6.94 1.56
C GLU A 9 -3.66 5.52 1.10
N PRO A 10 -3.68 4.52 2.00
CA PRO A 10 -3.95 3.15 1.62
C PRO A 10 -5.43 3.00 1.27
N ILE A 11 -5.70 2.59 0.03
CA ILE A 11 -7.06 2.32 -0.46
C ILE A 11 -7.42 0.85 -0.26
N ALA A 12 -6.43 -0.03 -0.42
CA ALA A 12 -6.56 -1.46 -0.18
C ALA A 12 -5.29 -2.00 0.46
N CYS A 13 -5.42 -2.96 1.37
CA CYS A 13 -4.28 -3.65 1.98
C CYS A 13 -4.64 -5.11 2.25
N ILE A 14 -3.76 -6.00 1.82
CA ILE A 14 -3.78 -7.42 2.16
C ILE A 14 -2.54 -7.69 3.00
N GLU A 15 -2.76 -8.36 4.13
CA GLU A 15 -1.70 -8.68 5.08
C GLU A 15 -1.61 -10.19 5.31
N HIS A 16 -0.37 -10.68 5.39
CA HIS A 16 -0.08 -12.05 5.77
C HIS A 16 1.01 -12.06 6.84
N ILE A 17 0.66 -12.51 8.04
CA ILE A 17 1.56 -12.53 9.20
C ILE A 17 1.77 -13.97 9.65
N THR A 18 3.03 -14.35 9.78
CA THR A 18 3.47 -15.64 10.31
C THR A 18 4.55 -15.46 11.37
N MET A 19 5.03 -16.53 11.97
CA MET A 19 6.05 -16.46 13.02
C MET A 19 7.38 -15.94 12.44
N GLY A 20 7.69 -14.69 12.73
CA GLY A 20 8.92 -14.02 12.33
C GLY A 20 8.88 -13.34 10.95
N ALA A 21 7.73 -13.29 10.27
CA ALA A 21 7.57 -12.57 9.01
C ALA A 21 6.18 -11.92 8.91
N ALA A 22 6.12 -10.73 8.32
CA ALA A 22 4.89 -10.04 7.97
C ALA A 22 5.01 -9.48 6.55
N VAL A 23 4.03 -9.75 5.70
CA VAL A 23 3.94 -9.26 4.33
C VAL A 23 2.71 -8.37 4.23
N PHE A 24 2.88 -7.19 3.66
CA PHE A 24 1.80 -6.25 3.36
C PHE A 24 1.86 -5.95 1.88
N ASP A 25 0.77 -6.20 1.19
CA ASP A 25 0.54 -5.73 -0.18
C ASP A 25 -0.53 -4.65 -0.11
N SER A 26 -0.19 -3.40 -0.44
CA SER A 26 -1.13 -2.28 -0.42
C SER A 26 -1.20 -1.57 -1.76
N THR A 27 -2.38 -1.02 -2.06
CA THR A 27 -2.55 -0.02 -3.11
C THR A 27 -2.74 1.33 -2.43
N GLU A 28 -1.83 2.26 -2.72
CA GLU A 28 -1.80 3.59 -2.12
C GLU A 28 -2.18 4.66 -3.15
N ALA A 29 -3.11 5.55 -2.79
CA ALA A 29 -3.29 6.82 -3.49
C ALA A 29 -2.10 7.74 -3.22
N VAL A 30 -1.51 8.29 -4.27
CA VAL A 30 -0.38 9.22 -4.15
C VAL A 30 -0.82 10.66 -4.37
N TYR A 31 -0.46 11.54 -3.44
CA TYR A 31 -0.70 12.97 -3.53
C TYR A 31 0.60 13.77 -3.41
N PHE A 32 0.73 14.82 -4.22
CA PHE A 32 1.86 15.76 -4.13
C PHE A 32 1.62 16.87 -3.10
N GLU A 33 0.39 17.04 -2.62
CA GLU A 33 -0.02 18.06 -1.65
C GLU A 33 -0.95 17.47 -0.58
N ALA A 34 -0.78 17.88 0.67
CA ALA A 34 -1.46 17.28 1.83
C ALA A 34 -2.99 17.44 1.86
N LYS A 35 -3.56 18.36 1.07
CA LYS A 35 -4.99 18.70 1.06
C LYS A 35 -5.63 18.51 -0.31
N GLN A 36 -4.97 17.76 -1.19
CA GLN A 36 -5.50 17.44 -2.50
C GLN A 36 -6.64 16.43 -2.35
N ILE A 37 -7.72 16.61 -3.11
CA ILE A 37 -8.92 15.77 -3.01
C ILE A 37 -8.79 14.51 -3.87
N GLU A 38 -8.20 14.64 -5.07
CA GLU A 38 -8.04 13.54 -6.01
C GLU A 38 -6.59 13.03 -6.01
N ALA A 39 -6.39 11.72 -6.13
CA ALA A 39 -5.05 11.15 -6.24
C ALA A 39 -4.38 11.54 -7.57
N ASN A 40 -3.06 11.74 -7.58
CA ASN A 40 -2.32 11.96 -8.82
C ASN A 40 -2.12 10.65 -9.60
N PHE A 41 -1.94 9.55 -8.89
CA PHE A 41 -1.84 8.18 -9.41
C PHE A 41 -1.90 7.19 -8.24
N LEU A 42 -2.02 5.91 -8.58
CA LEU A 42 -1.96 4.81 -7.63
C LEU A 42 -0.61 4.10 -7.71
N ILE A 43 -0.14 3.60 -6.57
CA ILE A 43 1.01 2.69 -6.50
C ILE A 43 0.65 1.43 -5.73
N ASN A 44 1.20 0.31 -6.17
CA ASN A 44 1.18 -0.93 -5.42
C ASN A 44 2.50 -1.04 -4.65
N ILE A 45 2.42 -1.27 -3.34
CA ILE A 45 3.56 -1.48 -2.46
C ILE A 45 3.50 -2.90 -1.89
N THR A 46 4.61 -3.63 -2.01
CA THR A 46 4.85 -4.87 -1.25
C THR A 46 5.91 -4.59 -0.20
N LEU A 47 5.55 -4.72 1.07
CA LEU A 47 6.45 -4.59 2.22
C LEU A 47 6.59 -5.95 2.91
N VAL A 48 7.83 -6.45 2.99
CA VAL A 48 8.16 -7.65 3.75
C VAL A 48 8.98 -7.24 4.97
N LEU A 49 8.44 -7.52 6.15
CA LEU A 49 9.11 -7.39 7.43
C LEU A 49 9.54 -8.76 7.93
N MET A 50 10.77 -8.84 8.44
CA MET A 50 11.31 -10.04 9.09
C MET A 50 11.70 -9.69 10.53
N GLN A 51 11.39 -10.57 11.46
CA GLN A 51 11.78 -10.42 12.86
C GLN A 51 13.11 -11.15 13.10
N ASP A 52 14.08 -10.43 13.67
CA ASP A 52 15.31 -11.02 14.19
C ASP A 52 15.46 -10.77 15.70
N GLY A 53 16.58 -11.20 16.29
CA GLY A 53 16.86 -11.02 17.72
C GLY A 53 16.98 -9.55 18.18
N LYS A 54 16.84 -8.58 17.27
CA LYS A 54 16.87 -7.14 17.54
C LYS A 54 15.56 -6.45 17.11
N GLY A 55 14.52 -7.20 16.75
CA GLY A 55 13.19 -6.68 16.41
C GLY A 55 12.82 -6.84 14.93
N TRP A 56 11.80 -6.11 14.49
CA TRP A 56 11.33 -6.12 13.10
C TRP A 56 12.22 -5.26 12.20
N ARG A 57 12.50 -5.75 10.99
CA ARG A 57 13.25 -5.04 9.95
C ARG A 57 12.58 -5.18 8.60
N ILE A 58 12.75 -4.18 7.76
CA ILE A 58 12.37 -4.25 6.34
C ILE A 58 13.36 -5.18 5.64
N ALA A 59 12.87 -6.33 5.19
CA ALA A 59 13.63 -7.28 4.39
C ALA A 59 13.45 -7.02 2.89
N HIS A 60 12.27 -6.58 2.48
CA HIS A 60 11.97 -6.21 1.11
C HIS A 60 10.96 -5.06 1.09
N LEU A 61 11.15 -4.13 0.16
CA LEU A 61 10.18 -3.11 -0.21
C LEU A 61 10.19 -3.00 -1.73
N HIS A 62 9.04 -3.21 -2.34
CA HIS A 62 8.83 -2.95 -3.76
C HIS A 62 7.69 -1.96 -3.91
N ALA A 63 7.83 -1.03 -4.84
CA ALA A 63 6.78 -0.10 -5.21
C ALA A 63 6.74 0.02 -6.74
N SER A 64 5.55 -0.11 -7.31
CA SER A 64 5.29 0.06 -8.74
C SER A 64 4.03 0.87 -8.95
N ARG A 65 3.94 1.57 -10.09
CA ARG A 65 2.72 2.28 -10.47
C ARG A 65 1.63 1.25 -10.80
N SER A 66 0.45 1.39 -10.20
CA SER A 66 -0.69 0.56 -10.56
C SER A 66 -1.12 0.92 -11.99
N HIS A 67 -1.40 -0.06 -12.84
CA HIS A 67 -1.99 0.21 -14.16
C HIS A 67 -3.48 0.50 -13.98
N ASP A 68 -4.01 1.40 -14.79
CA ASP A 68 -5.42 1.84 -14.69
C ASP A 68 -6.42 0.68 -14.87
N ASP A 69 -5.99 -0.47 -15.40
CA ASP A 69 -6.80 -1.67 -15.64
C ASP A 69 -6.80 -2.69 -14.48
N ASP A 70 -5.93 -2.55 -13.47
CA ASP A 70 -5.74 -3.56 -12.41
C ASP A 70 -6.62 -3.31 -11.15
N PHE A 71 -7.36 -2.20 -11.10
CA PHE A 71 -8.14 -1.81 -9.92
C PHE A 71 -9.65 -2.05 -10.14
N GLU A 72 -10.10 -3.27 -9.84
CA GLU A 72 -11.52 -3.51 -9.57
C GLU A 72 -11.83 -3.17 -8.11
N PHE A 73 -12.74 -2.22 -7.89
CA PHE A 73 -13.29 -1.99 -6.55
C PHE A 73 -13.90 -3.30 -6.04
N PRO A 74 -13.59 -3.74 -4.80
CA PRO A 74 -14.28 -4.88 -4.20
C PRO A 74 -15.78 -4.56 -4.19
N ASN A 75 -16.55 -5.32 -4.96
CA ASN A 75 -18.00 -5.17 -5.02
C ASN A 75 -18.62 -5.85 -3.79
N ASP A 76 -18.36 -5.32 -2.59
CA ASP A 76 -19.07 -5.72 -1.38
C ASP A 76 -20.46 -5.07 -1.37
N GLN A 77 -21.29 -5.44 -2.34
CA GLN A 77 -22.74 -5.42 -2.16
C GLN A 77 -23.09 -6.58 -1.23
N HIS A 78 -22.94 -6.34 0.08
CA HIS A 78 -23.71 -7.10 1.04
C HIS A 78 -25.19 -6.77 0.80
N GLU A 79 -25.88 -7.64 0.05
CA GLU A 79 -27.33 -7.68 -0.01
C GLU A 79 -27.84 -7.85 1.42
N LEU A 80 -28.38 -6.77 1.99
CA LEU A 80 -29.16 -6.81 3.22
C LEU A 80 -30.44 -7.61 2.92
N HIS A 81 -30.40 -8.91 3.21
CA HIS A 81 -31.56 -9.78 3.27
C HIS A 81 -32.33 -9.62 4.59
#